data_AF-A0A5N6KFI4-F1
#
_entry.id   AF-A0A5N6KFI4-F1
#
_cell.length_a   1.000
_cell.length_b   1.000
_cell.length_c   1.000
_cell.angle_alpha   90.00
_cell.angle_beta   90.00
_cell.angle_gamma   90.00
#
_symmetry.space_group_name_H-M   'P 1'
#
loop_
_entity.id
_entity.type
_entity.pdbx_description
1 polymer ?
#
loop_
_entity_poly.entity_id
_entity_poly.type
_entity_poly.pdbx_seq_one_letter_code
_entity_poly.pdbx_strand_id
1 'polypeptide(L)'
;MSFESLSERLAALQESNRQARELIGRLETIEFPPGSIALDNDDDNAVLELSAEIAQVLKDQGDDFEILQEEVLSLVAGRPNSESQRQRQVLEEAVERDIAELRS
;
A
#
# COMPACT_ATOMS: atom_id res chain seq x y z
N MET A 1 -21.73 1.43 -3.29
CA MET A 1 -20.46 2.18 -3.15
C MET A 1 -20.57 3.47 -3.94
N SER A 2 -20.11 4.60 -3.40
CA SER A 2 -20.03 5.88 -4.11
C SER A 2 -18.58 6.23 -4.44
N PHE A 3 -18.38 7.14 -5.39
CA PHE A 3 -17.05 7.67 -5.73
C PHE A 3 -16.31 8.20 -4.48
N GLU A 4 -17.00 8.98 -3.65
CA GLU A 4 -16.45 9.56 -2.42
C GLU A 4 -15.93 8.50 -1.45
N SER A 5 -16.71 7.44 -1.20
CA SER A 5 -16.29 6.35 -0.31
C SER A 5 -15.05 5.61 -0.81
N LEU A 6 -14.93 5.42 -2.14
CA LEU A 6 -13.80 4.72 -2.74
C LEU A 6 -12.55 5.62 -2.78
N SER A 7 -12.74 6.92 -3.01
CA SER A 7 -11.67 7.90 -2.96
C SER A 7 -11.10 8.07 -1.56
N GLU A 8 -11.94 8.08 -0.51
CA GLU A 8 -11.47 8.10 0.87
C GLU A 8 -10.69 6.83 1.23
N ARG A 9 -11.19 5.66 0.80
CA ARG A 9 -10.52 4.38 1.02
C ARG A 9 -9.18 4.30 0.30
N LEU A 10 -9.11 4.82 -0.94
CA LEU A 10 -7.86 4.96 -1.69
C LEU A 10 -6.85 5.83 -0.95
N ALA A 11 -7.27 7.01 -0.47
CA ALA A 11 -6.40 7.92 0.27
C ALA A 11 -5.86 7.30 1.57
N ALA A 12 -6.69 6.53 2.28
CA ALA A 12 -6.25 5.80 3.47
C ALA A 12 -5.23 4.71 3.14
N LEU A 13 -5.41 3.97 2.04
CA LEU A 13 -4.47 2.94 1.58
C LEU A 13 -3.15 3.55 1.10
N GLN A 14 -3.18 4.67 0.37
CA GLN A 14 -1.98 5.41 -0.04
C GLN A 14 -1.14 5.85 1.16
N GLU A 15 -1.78 6.41 2.20
CA GLU A 15 -1.08 6.84 3.41
C GLU A 15 -0.48 5.65 4.17
N SER A 16 -1.22 4.54 4.26
CA SER A 16 -0.73 3.29 4.85
C SER A 16 0.48 2.74 4.08
N ASN A 17 0.47 2.80 2.75
CA ASN A 17 1.60 2.36 1.92
C ASN A 17 2.85 3.24 2.13
N ARG A 18 2.65 4.56 2.19
CA ARG A 18 3.74 5.52 2.48
C ARG A 18 4.41 5.21 3.82
N GLN A 19 3.60 4.98 4.86
CA GLN A 19 4.11 4.64 6.20
C GLN A 19 4.88 3.31 6.20
N ALA A 20 4.37 2.28 5.51
CA ALA A 20 5.07 1.00 5.38
C ALA A 20 6.43 1.17 4.68
N ARG A 21 6.49 1.93 3.58
CA ARG A 21 7.74 2.23 2.87
C ARG A 21 8.75 3.01 3.71
N GLU A 22 8.30 3.96 4.53
CA GLU A 22 9.18 4.69 5.46
C GLU A 22 9.78 3.76 6.52
N LEU A 23 9.01 2.79 7.03
CA LEU A 23 9.51 1.80 7.98
C LEU A 23 10.55 0.87 7.34
N ILE A 24 10.34 0.45 6.08
CA ILE A 24 11.32 -0.31 5.31
C ILE A 24 12.61 0.47 5.13
N GLY A 25 12.52 1.73 4.67
CA GLY A 25 13.70 2.56 4.47
C GLY A 25 14.48 2.77 5.78
N ARG A 26 13.79 2.91 6.91
CA ARG A 26 14.44 2.98 8.23
C ARG A 26 15.15 1.69 8.59
N LEU A 27 14.51 0.53 8.40
CA LEU A 27 15.11 -0.78 8.64
C LEU A 27 16.36 -1.02 7.77
N GLU A 28 16.31 -0.67 6.48
CA GLU A 28 17.46 -0.78 5.57
C GLU A 28 18.63 0.12 5.97
N THR A 29 18.36 1.27 6.60
CA THR A 29 19.39 2.22 7.07
C THR A 29 19.93 1.93 8.47
N ILE A 30 19.45 0.88 9.15
CA ILE A 30 20.06 0.44 10.42
C ILE A 30 21.41 -0.21 10.08
N GLU A 31 22.47 0.59 10.10
CA GLU A 31 23.84 0.10 10.11
C GLU A 31 24.21 -0.34 11.52
N PHE A 32 24.41 -1.64 11.71
CA PHE A 32 25.01 -2.17 12.93
C PHE A 32 26.49 -1.71 13.00
N PRO A 33 26.91 -0.97 14.05
CA PRO A 33 28.27 -0.45 14.13
C PRO A 33 29.30 -1.60 14.11
N PRO A 34 30.38 -1.50 13.29
CA PRO A 34 31.39 -2.54 13.19
C PRO A 34 32.17 -2.63 14.51
N GLY A 35 31.79 -3.59 15.36
CA GLY A 35 32.37 -3.77 16.70
C GLY A 35 31.35 -4.11 17.79
N SER A 36 30.03 -4.01 17.52
CA SER A 36 29.03 -4.62 18.40
C SER A 36 29.07 -6.14 18.22
N ILE A 37 29.69 -6.82 19.17
CA ILE A 37 29.48 -8.26 19.35
C ILE A 37 27.97 -8.40 19.61
N ALA A 38 27.26 -9.10 18.72
CA ALA A 38 25.88 -9.50 18.95
C ALA A 38 25.82 -10.32 20.25
N LEU A 39 25.57 -9.64 21.36
CA LEU A 39 25.10 -10.20 22.60
C LEU A 39 23.57 -10.14 22.57
N ASP A 40 22.97 -10.71 21.55
CA ASP A 40 21.68 -11.40 21.61
C ASP A 40 21.25 -11.78 20.19
N ASN A 41 20.84 -13.03 20.02
CA ASN A 41 20.08 -13.45 18.84
C ASN A 41 18.70 -12.75 18.77
N ASP A 42 18.28 -12.07 19.85
CA ASP A 42 16.96 -11.44 19.95
C ASP A 42 16.83 -10.15 19.14
N ASP A 43 17.88 -9.33 18.99
CA ASP A 43 17.79 -8.08 18.21
C ASP A 43 17.73 -8.34 16.70
N ASP A 44 18.53 -9.29 16.20
CA ASP A 44 18.45 -9.75 14.80
C ASP A 44 17.10 -10.44 14.53
N ASN A 45 16.57 -11.18 15.51
CA ASN A 45 15.26 -11.80 15.40
C ASN A 45 14.13 -10.76 15.41
N ALA A 46 14.22 -9.71 16.23
CA ALA A 46 13.25 -8.62 16.26
C ALA A 46 13.23 -7.83 14.94
N VAL A 47 14.39 -7.58 14.33
CA VAL A 47 14.50 -6.94 13.01
C VAL A 47 13.89 -7.83 11.92
N LEU A 48 14.16 -9.14 11.96
CA LEU A 48 13.57 -10.10 11.02
C LEU A 48 12.05 -10.23 11.19
N GLU A 49 11.54 -10.27 12.43
CA GLU A 49 10.12 -10.30 12.74
C GLU A 49 9.41 -9.03 12.26
N LEU A 50 9.97 -7.84 12.54
CA LEU A 50 9.42 -6.57 12.06
C LEU A 50 9.45 -6.49 10.53
N SER A 51 10.50 -6.99 9.89
CA SER A 51 10.59 -7.05 8.43
C SER A 51 9.54 -7.98 7.84
N ALA A 52 9.31 -9.13 8.46
CA ALA A 52 8.28 -10.08 8.05
C ALA A 52 6.87 -9.52 8.27
N GLU A 53 6.62 -8.81 9.37
CA GLU A 53 5.36 -8.12 9.65
C GLU A 53 5.09 -7.03 8.60
N ILE A 54 6.08 -6.22 8.27
CA ILE A 54 5.95 -5.20 7.22
C ILE A 54 5.70 -5.83 5.85
N ALA A 55 6.39 -6.92 5.52
CA ALA A 55 6.14 -7.66 4.28
C ALA A 55 4.72 -8.22 4.22
N GLN A 56 4.18 -8.68 5.35
CA GLN A 56 2.80 -9.12 5.46
C GLN A 56 1.82 -7.96 5.28
N VAL A 57 2.07 -6.81 5.93
CA VAL A 57 1.25 -5.59 5.76
C VAL A 57 1.23 -5.11 4.32
N LEU A 58 2.38 -5.10 3.63
CA LEU A 58 2.45 -4.75 2.21
C LEU A 58 1.65 -5.71 1.32
N LYS A 59 1.68 -7.00 1.66
CA LYS A 59 0.89 -8.01 0.95
C LYS A 59 -0.61 -7.79 1.17
N ASP A 60 -1.03 -7.59 2.41
CA ASP A 60 -2.43 -7.33 2.75
C ASP A 60 -2.93 -6.04 2.08
N GLN A 61 -2.10 -4.99 2.03
CA GLN A 61 -2.37 -3.78 1.26
C GLN A 61 -2.53 -4.06 -0.23
N GLY A 62 -1.69 -4.93 -0.81
CA GLY A 62 -1.80 -5.38 -2.19
C GLY A 62 -3.16 -6.04 -2.47
N ASP A 63 -3.58 -6.96 -1.60
CA ASP A 63 -4.89 -7.61 -1.70
C ASP A 63 -6.03 -6.58 -1.58
N ASP A 64 -5.91 -5.59 -0.68
CA ASP A 64 -6.87 -4.49 -0.53
C ASP A 64 -6.97 -3.61 -1.79
N PHE A 65 -5.84 -3.32 -2.46
CA PHE A 65 -5.84 -2.58 -3.72
C PHE A 65 -6.49 -3.39 -4.85
N GLU A 66 -6.30 -4.71 -4.90
CA GLU A 66 -6.98 -5.58 -5.88
C GLU A 66 -8.49 -5.57 -5.67
N ILE A 67 -8.95 -5.66 -4.41
CA ILE A 67 -10.38 -5.52 -4.07
C ILE A 67 -10.89 -4.14 -4.48
N LEU A 68 -10.13 -3.07 -4.20
CA LEU A 68 -10.52 -1.72 -4.57
C LEU A 68 -10.64 -1.54 -6.09
N GLN A 69 -9.76 -2.17 -6.87
CA GLN A 69 -9.84 -2.19 -8.33
C GLN A 69 -11.14 -2.85 -8.80
N GLU A 70 -11.50 -4.02 -8.25
CA GLU A 70 -12.77 -4.68 -8.56
C GLU A 70 -13.98 -3.83 -8.19
N GLU A 71 -13.94 -3.16 -7.03
CA GLU A 71 -15.00 -2.25 -6.58
C GLU A 71 -15.17 -1.07 -7.54
N VAL A 72 -14.08 -0.47 -8.01
CA VAL A 72 -14.09 0.61 -9.00
C VAL A 72 -14.62 0.13 -10.35
N LEU A 73 -14.23 -1.05 -10.80
CA LEU A 73 -14.74 -1.65 -12.04
C LEU A 73 -16.24 -1.94 -11.97
N SER A 74 -16.73 -2.31 -10.78
CA SER A 74 -18.14 -2.58 -10.51
C SER A 74 -19.01 -1.32 -10.45
N LEU A 75 -18.41 -0.12 -10.35
CA LEU A 75 -19.17 1.12 -10.35
C LEU A 75 -19.95 1.27 -11.65
N VAL A 76 -21.23 1.62 -11.52
CA VAL A 76 -22.10 1.91 -12.66
C VAL A 76 -21.57 3.15 -13.36
N ALA A 77 -20.81 2.95 -14.44
CA ALA A 77 -20.49 4.00 -15.38
C ALA A 77 -21.81 4.49 -15.98
N GLY A 78 -22.12 5.77 -15.78
CA GLY A 78 -23.30 6.39 -16.38
C GLY A 78 -23.21 6.42 -17.91
N ARG A 79 -23.97 7.31 -18.55
CA ARG A 79 -23.88 7.49 -20.00
C ARG A 79 -22.44 7.80 -20.44
N PRO A 80 -22.08 7.49 -21.70
CA PRO A 80 -20.85 7.97 -22.31
C PRO A 80 -20.67 9.48 -22.07
N ASN A 81 -19.50 9.93 -21.62
CA ASN A 81 -19.13 11.30 -21.22
C ASN A 81 -19.82 11.86 -19.96
N SER A 82 -20.56 11.02 -19.21
CA SER A 82 -21.11 11.43 -17.91
C SER A 82 -20.00 11.73 -16.90
N GLU A 83 -20.34 12.56 -15.92
CA GLU A 83 -19.46 12.84 -14.79
C GLU A 83 -19.09 11.55 -14.04
N SER A 84 -20.05 10.64 -13.85
CA SER A 84 -19.84 9.35 -13.20
C SER A 84 -18.84 8.46 -13.96
N GLN A 85 -18.84 8.50 -15.29
CA GLN A 85 -17.85 7.77 -16.09
C GLN A 85 -16.46 8.37 -15.93
N ARG A 86 -16.33 9.71 -15.95
CA ARG A 86 -15.06 10.39 -15.72
C ARG A 86 -14.51 10.12 -14.32
N GLN A 87 -15.37 10.21 -13.31
CA GLN A 87 -15.03 9.88 -11.91
C GLN A 87 -14.53 8.45 -11.77
N ARG A 88 -15.22 7.47 -12.39
CA ARG A 88 -14.78 6.08 -12.40
C ARG A 88 -13.41 5.92 -13.05
N GLN A 89 -13.21 6.54 -14.21
CA GLN A 89 -11.94 6.46 -14.93
C GLN A 89 -10.78 7.06 -14.12
N VAL A 90 -10.99 8.19 -13.46
CA VAL A 90 -9.96 8.80 -12.58
C VAL A 90 -9.62 7.88 -11.40
N LEU A 91 -10.61 7.23 -10.79
CA LEU A 91 -10.36 6.24 -9.74
C LEU A 91 -9.59 5.03 -10.26
N GLU A 92 -9.97 4.53 -11.44
CA GLU A 92 -9.34 3.39 -12.10
C GLU A 92 -7.85 3.66 -12.38
N GLU A 93 -7.55 4.81 -13.00
CA GLU A 93 -6.18 5.24 -13.27
C GLU A 93 -5.37 5.47 -11.99
N ALA A 94 -5.99 6.01 -10.94
CA ALA A 94 -5.32 6.22 -9.66
C ALA A 94 -4.98 4.89 -8.95
N VAL A 95 -5.93 3.96 -8.89
CA VAL A 95 -5.73 2.63 -8.31
C VAL A 95 -4.66 1.85 -9.06
N GLU A 96 -4.68 1.86 -10.40
CA GLU A 96 -3.66 1.18 -11.22
C GLU A 96 -2.26 1.73 -10.97
N ARG A 97 -2.13 3.05 -10.86
CA ARG A 97 -0.85 3.69 -10.57
C ARG A 97 -0.32 3.30 -9.19
N ASP A 98 -1.18 3.29 -8.18
CA ASP A 98 -0.76 2.98 -6.81
C ASP A 98 -0.43 1.48 -6.65
N ILE A 99 -1.12 0.58 -7.37
CA ILE A 99 -0.73 -0.84 -7.47
C ILE A 99 0.64 -0.99 -8.12
N ALA A 100 0.90 -0.25 -9.21
CA ALA A 100 2.20 -0.27 -9.87
C ALA A 100 3.30 0.27 -8.96
N GLU A 101 3.01 1.29 -8.17
CA GLU A 101 3.92 1.81 -7.15
C GLU A 101 4.19 0.76 -6.08
N LEU A 102 3.17 0.08 -5.53
CA LEU A 102 3.34 -0.97 -4.51
C LEU A 102 4.22 -2.13 -4.98
N ARG A 103 4.19 -2.47 -6.27
CA ARG A 103 4.98 -3.54 -6.88
C ARG A 103 6.39 -3.10 -7.32
N SER A 104 6.70 -1.81 -7.25
CA SER A 104 8.02 -1.21 -7.54
C SER A 104 8.92 -1.15 -6.31
#